data_AF-A0A2N3BND0-F1
#
_entry.id   AF-A0A2N3BND0-F1
#
_cell.length_a   1.000
_cell.length_b   1.000
_cell.length_c   1.000
_cell.angle_alpha   90.00
_cell.angle_beta   90.00
_cell.angle_gamma   90.00
#
_symmetry.space_group_name_H-M   'P 1'
#
loop_
_entity.id
_entity.type
_entity.pdbx_description
1 polymer ?
#
loop_
_entity_poly.entity_id
_entity_poly.type
_entity_poly.pdbx_seq_one_letter_code
_entity_poly.pdbx_strand_id
1 'polypeptide(L)'
;MRILSSRVSRARRLGDGADRVEAVVTLLAIDRDGAQPRQLHLRISAAARAPGAAPLRARLLAAAKLMVATRPDLWHAASPDPGQASAA
;
A
#
# COMPACT_ATOMS: atom_id res chain seq x y z
N MET A 1 -10.26 -11.06 -0.91
CA MET A 1 -8.86 -10.62 -0.82
C MET A 1 -8.17 -11.16 0.44
N ARG A 2 -6.96 -11.68 0.27
CA ARG A 2 -5.99 -12.03 1.33
C ARG A 2 -4.63 -11.41 0.99
N ILE A 3 -4.02 -10.73 1.96
CA ILE A 3 -2.68 -10.12 1.79
C ILE A 3 -1.63 -11.18 2.12
N LEU A 4 -0.73 -11.43 1.17
CA LEU A 4 0.36 -12.40 1.28
C LEU A 4 1.61 -11.75 1.90
N SER A 5 1.95 -10.54 1.47
CA SER A 5 3.09 -9.80 2.00
C SER A 5 2.89 -8.29 1.89
N SER A 6 3.62 -7.55 2.71
CA SER A 6 3.56 -6.08 2.75
C SER A 6 4.93 -5.50 3.10
N ARG A 7 5.40 -4.52 2.33
CA ARG A 7 6.68 -3.84 2.57
C ARG A 7 6.58 -2.34 2.30
N VAL A 8 7.36 -1.56 3.04
CA VAL A 8 7.59 -0.15 2.74
C VAL A 8 8.69 -0.10 1.68
N SER A 9 8.38 0.41 0.49
CA SER A 9 9.31 0.47 -0.65
C SER A 9 10.12 1.76 -0.66
N ARG A 10 9.48 2.87 -0.27
CA ARG A 10 10.12 4.19 -0.14
C ARG A 10 9.40 4.97 0.95
N ALA A 11 10.12 5.76 1.73
CA ALA A 11 9.54 6.71 2.67
C ALA A 11 10.30 8.03 2.64
N ARG A 12 9.60 9.14 2.81
CA ARG A 12 10.16 10.48 2.93
C ARG A 12 9.41 11.28 3.99
N ARG A 13 10.11 12.18 4.69
CA ARG A 13 9.46 13.18 5.53
C ARG A 13 8.82 14.26 4.66
N LEU A 14 7.68 14.77 5.09
CA LEU A 14 6.98 15.88 4.43
C LEU A 14 7.35 17.21 5.11
N GLY A 15 8.44 17.85 4.67
CA GLY A 15 8.81 19.24 4.98
C GLY A 15 9.02 19.61 6.45
N ASP A 16 9.50 20.85 6.69
CA ASP A 16 10.04 21.31 7.99
C ASP A 16 9.00 21.64 9.08
N GLY A 17 7.72 21.34 8.86
CA GLY A 17 6.65 21.66 9.82
C GLY A 17 5.59 20.58 10.03
N ALA A 18 5.43 19.65 9.08
CA ALA A 18 4.52 18.54 9.27
C ALA A 18 5.33 17.37 9.84
N ASP A 19 5.07 16.99 11.10
CA ASP A 19 5.61 15.77 11.70
C ASP A 19 4.95 14.53 11.05
N ARG A 20 5.13 14.37 9.74
CA ARG A 20 4.51 13.34 8.91
C ARG A 20 5.53 12.73 7.96
N VAL A 21 5.35 11.44 7.75
CA VAL A 21 6.08 10.64 6.78
C VAL A 21 5.10 10.17 5.73
N GLU A 22 5.46 10.41 4.47
CA GLU A 22 4.83 9.80 3.32
C GLU A 22 5.63 8.57 2.90
N ALA A 23 4.94 7.47 2.62
CA ALA A 23 5.57 6.25 2.17
C ALA A 23 4.79 5.60 1.01
N VAL A 24 5.53 4.96 0.12
CA VAL A 24 5.00 4.01 -0.84
C VAL A 24 5.09 2.63 -0.21
N VAL A 25 3.94 2.01 0.03
CA VAL A 25 3.82 0.63 0.52
C VAL A 25 3.46 -0.26 -0.66
N THR A 26 4.23 -1.34 -0.82
CA THR A 26 3.90 -2.41 -1.77
C THR A 26 3.21 -3.55 -1.03
N LEU A 27 2.04 -3.95 -1.51
CA LEU A 27 1.30 -5.11 -1.03
C LEU A 27 1.27 -6.18 -2.12
N LEU A 28 1.49 -7.42 -1.76
CA LEU A 28 1.16 -8.58 -2.58
C LEU A 28 -0.10 -9.21 -1.99
N ALA A 29 -1.15 -9.32 -2.78
CA ALA A 29 -2.41 -9.90 -2.34
C ALA A 29 -3.01 -10.81 -3.43
N ILE A 30 -3.92 -11.67 -3.03
CA ILE A 30 -4.73 -12.54 -3.89
C ILE A 30 -6.21 -12.27 -3.63
N ASP A 31 -7.06 -12.52 -4.61
CA ASP A 31 -8.51 -12.41 -4.41
C ASP A 31 -9.08 -13.61 -3.63
N ARG A 32 -10.36 -13.55 -3.23
CA ARG A 32 -11.07 -14.65 -2.56
C ARG A 32 -11.09 -15.91 -3.42
N ASP A 33 -11.16 -15.75 -4.74
CA ASP A 33 -11.20 -16.87 -5.69
C ASP A 33 -9.82 -17.49 -5.94
N GLY A 34 -8.78 -17.03 -5.23
CA GLY A 34 -7.42 -17.58 -5.38
C GLY A 34 -6.76 -17.25 -6.72
N ALA A 35 -7.28 -16.26 -7.44
CA ALA A 35 -6.71 -15.77 -8.69
C ALA A 35 -5.25 -15.30 -8.54
N GLN A 36 -4.59 -15.03 -9.67
CA GLN A 36 -3.17 -14.63 -9.72
C GLN A 36 -2.84 -13.52 -8.71
N PRO A 37 -1.71 -13.63 -7.97
CA PRO A 37 -1.26 -12.59 -7.06
C PRO A 37 -1.10 -11.26 -7.78
N ARG A 38 -1.64 -10.19 -7.19
CA ARG A 38 -1.48 -8.83 -7.70
C ARG A 38 -0.64 -7.99 -6.75
N GLN A 39 0.16 -7.12 -7.34
CA GLN A 39 0.99 -6.17 -6.63
C GLN A 39 0.33 -4.79 -6.62
N LEU A 40 0.11 -4.25 -5.43
CA LEU A 40 -0.46 -2.91 -5.23
C LEU A 40 0.62 -1.95 -4.75
N HIS A 41 0.62 -0.73 -5.28
CA HIS A 41 1.49 0.36 -4.84
C HIS A 41 0.65 1.48 -4.23
N LEU A 42 0.78 1.68 -2.92
CA LEU A 42 -0.09 2.57 -2.15
C LEU A 42 0.72 3.71 -1.54
N ARG A 43 0.30 4.95 -1.76
CA ARG A 43 0.81 6.11 -1.02
C ARG A 43 0.06 6.24 0.30
N ILE A 44 0.82 6.21 1.40
CA ILE A 44 0.31 6.29 2.76
C ILE A 44 1.04 7.42 3.49
N SER A 45 0.32 8.15 4.34
CA SER A 45 0.92 9.14 5.23
C SER A 45 0.59 8.82 6.69
N ALA A 46 1.59 8.85 7.55
CA ALA A 46 1.42 8.72 9.00
C ALA A 46 2.24 9.78 9.73
N ALA A 47 1.85 10.11 10.98
CA ALA A 47 2.65 11.00 11.82
C ALA A 47 4.05 10.41 12.04
N ALA A 48 5.12 11.19 11.95
CA ALA A 48 6.48 10.69 12.13
C ALA A 48 6.69 10.22 13.58
N ARG A 49 6.14 10.97 14.55
CA ARG A 49 6.08 10.58 15.96
C ARG A 49 4.63 10.53 16.44
N ALA A 50 4.36 9.61 17.35
CA ALA A 50 3.08 9.51 18.04
C ALA A 50 3.34 8.81 19.39
N PRO A 51 3.19 9.52 20.53
CA PRO A 51 3.42 8.95 21.85
C PRO A 51 2.57 7.70 22.08
N GLY A 52 3.16 6.64 22.62
CA GLY A 52 2.47 5.36 22.88
C GLY A 52 2.05 4.56 21.64
N ALA A 53 2.34 5.04 20.44
CA ALA A 53 1.94 4.37 19.22
C ALA A 53 2.96 3.31 18.76
N ALA A 54 2.49 2.39 17.92
CA ALA A 54 3.36 1.39 17.29
C ALA A 54 4.49 2.06 16.46
N PRO A 55 5.61 1.34 16.21
CA PRO A 55 6.68 1.82 15.36
C PRO A 55 6.17 2.34 14.01
N LEU A 56 6.77 3.41 13.48
CA LEU A 56 6.32 4.08 12.25
C LEU A 56 6.07 3.11 11.09
N ARG A 57 6.99 2.16 10.88
CA ARG A 57 6.85 1.11 9.86
C ARG A 57 5.57 0.30 10.04
N ALA A 58 5.28 -0.14 11.27
CA ALA A 58 4.08 -0.91 11.57
C ALA A 58 2.81 -0.08 11.30
N ARG A 59 2.82 1.20 11.67
CA ARG A 59 1.70 2.12 11.39
C ARG A 59 1.45 2.30 9.89
N LEU A 60 2.50 2.51 9.10
CA LEU A 60 2.40 2.64 7.64
C LEU A 60 1.84 1.36 6.99
N LEU A 61 2.33 0.19 7.43
CA LEU A 61 1.84 -1.11 6.91
C LEU A 61 0.40 -1.38 7.33
N ALA A 62 0.02 -1.08 8.57
CA ALA A 62 -1.35 -1.24 9.04
C ALA A 62 -2.31 -0.33 8.26
N ALA A 63 -1.94 0.94 8.07
CA ALA A 63 -2.72 1.89 7.28
C ALA A 63 -2.89 1.43 5.83
N ALA A 64 -1.84 0.89 5.19
CA ALA A 64 -1.94 0.31 3.85
C ALA A 64 -2.94 -0.86 3.80
N LYS A 65 -2.85 -1.79 4.75
CA LYS A 65 -3.75 -2.95 4.81
C LYS A 65 -5.20 -2.53 5.05
N LEU A 66 -5.42 -1.59 5.96
CA LEU A 66 -6.74 -1.01 6.23
C LEU A 66 -7.30 -0.31 5.00
N MET A 67 -6.47 0.46 4.28
CA MET A 67 -6.92 1.16 3.08
C MET A 67 -7.43 0.19 2.02
N VAL A 68 -6.76 -0.93 1.78
CA VAL A 68 -7.28 -1.93 0.82
C VAL A 68 -8.49 -2.68 1.37
N ALA A 69 -8.56 -2.91 2.68
CA ALA A 69 -9.72 -3.53 3.31
C ALA A 69 -10.99 -2.65 3.21
N THR A 70 -10.84 -1.33 3.23
CA THR A 70 -11.96 -0.37 3.16
C THR A 70 -12.23 0.17 1.76
N ARG A 71 -11.31 -0.03 0.81
CA ARG A 71 -11.40 0.45 -0.58
C ARG A 71 -11.17 -0.68 -1.59
N PRO A 72 -12.18 -1.52 -1.85
CA PRO A 72 -12.06 -2.62 -2.81
C PRO A 72 -11.84 -2.12 -4.25
N ASP A 73 -12.19 -0.87 -4.57
CA ASP A 73 -11.89 -0.20 -5.84
C ASP A 73 -10.39 -0.18 -6.15
N LEU A 74 -9.53 -0.03 -5.14
CA LEU A 74 -8.07 -0.02 -5.31
C LEU A 74 -7.52 -1.35 -5.83
N TRP A 75 -8.22 -2.46 -5.56
CA TRP A 75 -7.86 -3.78 -6.08
C TRP A 75 -8.19 -3.92 -7.57
N HIS A 76 -9.31 -3.35 -8.00
CA HIS A 76 -9.75 -3.39 -9.40
C HIS A 76 -8.95 -2.42 -10.28
N ALA A 77 -8.60 -1.24 -9.74
CA ALA A 77 -7.78 -0.25 -10.45
C ALA A 77 -6.32 -0.70 -10.67
N ALA A 78 -5.84 -1.69 -9.91
CA ALA A 78 -4.48 -2.21 -10.03
C ALA A 78 -4.33 -3.35 -11.07
N SER A 79 -5.35 -3.59 -11.89
CA SER A 79 -5.21 -4.50 -13.03
C SER A 79 -4.38 -3.81 -14.12
N PRO A 80 -3.26 -4.38 -14.58
CA PRO A 80 -2.70 -3.96 -15.85
C PRO A 80 -3.74 -4.27 -16.93
N ASP A 81 -3.97 -3.30 -17.81
CA ASP A 81 -4.69 -3.50 -19.05
C ASP A 81 -4.09 -4.73 -19.78
N PRO A 82 -4.82 -5.85 -19.97
CA PRO A 82 -4.29 -6.97 -20.75
C PRO A 82 -4.11 -6.61 -22.24
N GLY A 83 -4.51 -5.41 -22.68
CA GLY A 83 -4.44 -4.94 -24.06
C GLY A 83 -3.12 -4.32 -24.55
N GLN A 84 -2.06 -4.21 -23.73
CA GLN A 84 -0.78 -3.59 -24.14
C GLN A 84 0.40 -4.56 -24.32
N ALA A 85 0.15 -5.88 -24.41
CA ALA A 85 1.20 -6.88 -24.64
C ALA A 85 1.25 -7.43 -26.09
N SER A 86 0.58 -6.79 -27.06
CA SER A 86 0.64 -7.21 -28.47
C SER A 86 0.63 -6.01 -29.41
N ALA A 87 1.82 -5.46 -29.67
CA ALA A 87 2.17 -4.72 -30.89
C ALA A 87 3.66 -4.30 -30.80
N ALA A 88 4.54 -5.20 -31.20
CA ALA A 88 5.89 -4.89 -31.68
C ALA A 88 6.23 -5.90 -32.78
#